data_AF-A0AAJ1PT51-F1
#
_entry.id   AF-A0AAJ1PT51-F1
#
_cell.length_a   1.000
_cell.length_b   1.000
_cell.length_c   1.000
_cell.angle_alpha   90.00
_cell.angle_beta   90.00
_cell.angle_gamma   90.00
#
_symmetry.space_group_name_H-M   'P 1'
#
loop_
_entity.id
_entity.type
_entity.pdbx_description
1 polymer ?
#
loop_
_entity_poly.entity_id
_entity_poly.type
_entity_poly.pdbx_seq_one_letter_code
_entity_poly.pdbx_strand_id
1 'polypeptide(L)' 'MSDLHIEISEMLEAGINIWDIEEALDIARKWNFSLVAGAIEHDPHGYLRLVDSWFEQVTR' A
#
# COMPACT_ATOMS: atom_id res chain seq x y z
N MET A 1 -10.98 -8.42 -6.78
CA MET A 1 -9.65 -7.85 -6.49
C MET A 1 -9.62 -6.49 -7.15
N SER A 2 -9.36 -5.41 -6.41
CA SER A 2 -9.38 -4.03 -6.92
C SER A 2 -7.99 -3.62 -7.44
N ASP A 3 -7.92 -2.61 -8.30
CA ASP A 3 -6.65 -2.06 -8.80
C ASP A 3 -5.75 -1.57 -7.66
N LEU A 4 -6.33 -1.01 -6.60
CA LEU A 4 -5.59 -0.64 -5.38
C LEU A 4 -4.94 -1.86 -4.72
N HIS A 5 -5.63 -3.00 -4.66
CA HIS A 5 -5.04 -4.21 -4.12
C HIS A 5 -3.88 -4.71 -4.99
N ILE A 6 -3.95 -4.54 -6.32
CA ILE A 6 -2.87 -4.92 -7.24
C ILE A 6 -1.63 -4.07 -6.98
N GLU A 7 -1.76 -2.74 -6.95
CA GLU A 7 -0.63 -1.84 -6.66
C GLU A 7 0.04 -2.16 -5.31
N ILE A 8 -0.76 -2.43 -4.25
CA ILE A 8 -0.21 -2.80 -2.93
C ILE A 8 0.47 -4.16 -2.97
N SER A 9 -0.09 -5.14 -3.68
CA SER A 9 0.53 -6.46 -3.88
C SER A 9 1.89 -6.34 -4.59
N GLU A 10 2.00 -5.51 -5.63
CA GLU A 10 3.26 -5.30 -6.35
C GLU A 10 4.33 -4.65 -5.45
N MET A 11 3.94 -3.70 -4.59
CA MET A 11 4.85 -3.13 -3.58
C MET A 11 5.32 -4.18 -2.58
N LEU A 12 4.40 -5.02 -2.08
CA LEU A 12 4.72 -6.08 -1.13
C LEU A 12 5.63 -7.16 -1.73
N GLU A 13 5.37 -7.59 -2.96
CA GLU A 13 6.19 -8.56 -3.70
C GLU A 13 7.61 -8.04 -3.96
N ALA A 14 7.77 -6.73 -4.09
CA ALA A 14 9.08 -6.09 -4.20
C ALA A 14 9.79 -5.85 -2.86
N GLY A 15 9.18 -6.27 -1.74
CA GLY A 15 9.76 -6.18 -0.40
C GLY A 15 9.62 -4.82 0.27
N ILE A 16 8.73 -3.96 -0.23
CA ILE A 16 8.45 -2.64 0.37
C ILE A 16 7.58 -2.83 1.61
N ASN A 17 7.89 -2.11 2.68
CA ASN A 17 7.07 -2.12 3.88
C ASN A 17 5.79 -1.30 3.68
N ILE A 18 4.72 -1.95 3.20
CA ILE A 18 3.41 -1.32 2.98
C ILE A 18 2.70 -0.85 4.28
N TRP A 19 3.25 -1.15 5.46
CA TRP A 19 2.77 -0.63 6.74
C TRP A 19 3.49 0.65 7.18
N ASP A 20 4.63 0.98 6.58
CA ASP A 20 5.27 2.28 6.75
C ASP A 20 4.68 3.25 5.73
N ILE A 21 3.85 4.18 6.21
CA ILE A 21 3.14 5.14 5.36
C ILE A 21 4.11 6.04 4.58
N GLU A 22 5.22 6.44 5.20
CA GLU A 22 6.17 7.35 4.55
C GLU A 22 6.93 6.64 3.42
N GLU A 23 7.41 5.42 3.69
CA GLU A 23 8.06 4.58 2.69
C GLU A 23 7.08 4.22 1.56
N ALA A 24 5.87 3.76 1.91
CA ALA A 24 4.87 3.38 0.95
C ALA A 24 4.48 4.55 0.04
N LEU A 25 4.29 5.76 0.58
CA LEU A 25 3.94 6.94 -0.22
C LEU A 25 5.09 7.38 -1.15
N ASP A 26 6.33 7.38 -0.66
CA ASP A 26 7.49 7.75 -1.46
C ASP A 26 7.67 6.79 -2.65
N ILE A 27 7.58 5.48 -2.39
CA ILE A 27 7.67 4.46 -3.44
C ILE A 27 6.48 4.53 -4.40
N ALA A 28 5.25 4.68 -3.90
CA ALA A 28 4.07 4.77 -4.74
C ALA A 28 4.18 5.93 -5.74
N ARG A 29 4.69 7.09 -5.30
CA ARG A 29 4.96 8.24 -6.19
C ARG A 29 6.06 7.93 -7.22
N LYS A 30 7.15 7.29 -6.80
CA LYS A 30 8.25 6.90 -7.70
C LYS A 30 7.82 5.91 -8.78
N TRP A 31 6.87 5.03 -8.46
CA TRP A 31 6.37 3.99 -9.36
C TRP A 31 5.09 4.37 -10.11
N ASN A 32 4.59 5.59 -9.88
CA ASN A 32 3.34 6.08 -10.47
C ASN A 32 2.10 5.24 -10.07
N PHE A 33 2.12 4.68 -8.86
CA PHE A 33 1.00 3.97 -8.22
C PHE A 33 0.04 4.98 -7.62
N SER A 34 -0.77 5.56 -8.51
CA SER A 34 -1.65 6.68 -8.19
C SER A 34 -2.75 6.30 -7.19
N LEU A 35 -3.17 5.03 -7.13
CA LEU A 35 -4.22 4.61 -6.20
C LEU A 35 -3.67 4.46 -4.80
N VAL A 36 -2.48 3.89 -4.62
CA VAL A 36 -1.81 3.84 -3.32
C VAL A 36 -1.50 5.23 -2.81
N ALA A 37 -0.89 6.07 -3.64
CA ALA A 37 -0.57 7.45 -3.27
C ALA A 37 -1.85 8.22 -2.89
N GLY A 38 -2.91 8.11 -3.68
CA GLY A 38 -4.20 8.74 -3.40
C GLY A 38 -4.87 8.21 -2.14
N ALA A 39 -4.81 6.90 -1.88
CA ALA A 39 -5.37 6.30 -0.66
C ALA A 39 -4.66 6.82 0.60
N ILE A 40 -3.33 6.88 0.56
CA ILE A 40 -2.51 7.40 1.67
C ILE A 40 -2.75 8.90 1.88
N GLU A 41 -2.75 9.70 0.81
CA GLU A 41 -2.96 11.15 0.88
C GLU A 41 -4.36 11.52 1.37
N HIS A 42 -5.36 10.68 1.06
CA HIS A 42 -6.74 10.88 1.48
C HIS A 42 -6.98 10.52 2.96
N ASP A 43 -6.60 9.31 3.37
CA ASP A 43 -6.70 8.84 4.76
C ASP A 43 -5.62 7.77 5.03
N PRO A 44 -4.48 8.15 5.64
CA PRO A 44 -3.39 7.21 5.90
C PRO A 44 -3.80 6.10 6.89
N HIS A 45 -4.69 6.38 7.84
CA HIS A 45 -5.22 5.36 8.74
C HIS A 45 -6.20 4.42 8.02
N GLY A 46 -6.95 4.94 7.06
CA GLY A 46 -7.82 4.16 6.19
C GLY A 46 -7.05 3.22 5.27
N TYR A 47 -5.95 3.71 4.69
CA TYR A 47 -4.99 2.89 3.97
C TYR A 47 -4.47 1.73 4.83
N LEU A 48 -3.99 2.00 6.05
CA LEU A 48 -3.51 0.93 6.94
C LEU A 48 -4.59 -0.09 7.28
N ARG A 49 -5.82 0.35 7.57
CA ARG A 49 -6.95 -0.58 7.81
C ARG A 49 -7.23 -1.47 6.60
N LEU A 50 -7.11 -0.94 5.38
CA LEU A 50 -7.26 -1.71 4.15
C LEU A 50 -6.13 -2.73 4.00
N VAL A 51 -4.88 -2.29 4.19
CA VAL A 51 -3.69 -3.15 4.16
C VAL A 51 -3.83 -4.30 5.15
N ASP A 52 -4.18 -4.02 6.41
CA ASP A 52 -4.37 -5.04 7.43
C ASP A 52 -5.49 -6.02 7.04
N SER A 53 -6.61 -5.52 6.50
CA SER A 53 -7.72 -6.37 6.07
C SER A 53 -7.38 -7.32 4.91
N TRP A 54 -6.35 -6.98 4.11
CA TRP A 54 -5.95 -7.75 2.94
C TRP A 54 -4.73 -8.64 3.19
N PHE A 55 -3.79 -8.21 4.03
CA PHE A 55 -2.45 -8.80 4.11
C PHE A 55 -2.01 -9.27 5.50
N GLU A 56 -2.89 -9.25 6.51
CA GLU A 56 -2.61 -9.69 7.90
C GLU A 56 -1.98 -11.11 8.04
N GLN A 57 -2.04 -11.94 7.00
CA GLN A 57 -1.51 -13.31 7.01
C GLN A 57 -0.16 -13.51 6.31
N VAL A 58 0.37 -12.50 5.60
CA VAL A 58 1.57 -12.68 4.75
C VAL A 58 2.89 -12.54 5.54
N THR A 59 2.84 -11.97 6.75
CA THR A 59 4.01 -11.62 7.57
C THR A 59 4.23 -12.51 8.80
N ARG A 60 3.65 -13.73 8.85
CA ARG A 60 3.88 -14.69 9.94
C ARG A 60 4.58 -15.97 9.50
#